data_AF-A0A7Y1TA30-F1
#
_entry.id   AF-A0A7Y1TA30-F1
#
_cell.length_a   1.000
_cell.length_b   1.000
_cell.length_c   1.000
_cell.angle_alpha   90.00
_cell.angle_beta   90.00
_cell.angle_gamma   90.00
#
_symmetry.space_group_name_H-M   'P 1'
#
loop_
_entity.id
_entity.type
_entity.pdbx_description
1 polymer ?
#
loop_
_entity_poly.entity_id
_entity_poly.type
_entity_poly.pdbx_seq_one_letter_code
_entity_poly.pdbx_strand_id
1 'polypeptide(L)'
;MDNKERIVGLMLAGGRGSRLGGKDKGLLELAGLPLAEHVARKIAPQVASLTISCNRNQQRYLALANKYRARAKRDTAPLLLEDRALAEYSGPLAGIFTMLE
;
A
#
# COMPACT_ATOMS: atom_id res chain seq x y z
N MET A 1 25.66 6.85 1.83
CA MET A 1 24.25 6.96 1.41
C MET A 1 23.44 6.10 2.34
N ASP A 2 22.42 6.66 2.99
CA ASP A 2 21.54 5.89 3.86
C ASP A 2 20.72 4.92 3.00
N ASN A 3 20.73 3.62 3.33
CA ASN A 3 20.17 2.58 2.46
C ASN A 3 18.65 2.79 2.25
N LYS A 4 17.98 3.45 3.20
CA LYS A 4 16.55 3.79 3.11
C LYS A 4 16.20 4.66 1.91
N GLU A 5 17.12 5.49 1.41
CA GLU A 5 16.88 6.38 0.26
C GLU A 5 16.78 5.64 -1.08
N ARG A 6 17.07 4.33 -1.09
CA ARG A 6 17.00 3.48 -2.29
C ARG A 6 15.91 2.41 -2.22
N ILE A 7 15.17 2.35 -1.12
CA ILE A 7 14.18 1.29 -0.88
C ILE A 7 12.78 1.85 -1.07
N VAL A 8 11.97 1.19 -1.91
CA VAL A 8 10.53 1.45 -2.02
C VAL A 8 9.78 0.47 -1.13
N GLY A 9 8.91 0.98 -0.26
CA GLY A 9 7.98 0.16 0.50
C GLY A 9 6.71 -0.11 -0.31
N LEU A 10 6.31 -1.38 -0.45
CA LEU A 10 5.05 -1.76 -1.06
C LEU A 10 4.10 -2.33 -0.01
N MET A 11 2.95 -1.67 0.19
CA MET A 11 1.87 -2.17 1.03
C MET A 11 0.82 -2.86 0.16
N LEU A 12 0.60 -4.15 0.41
CA LEU A 12 -0.43 -4.94 -0.26
C LEU A 12 -1.74 -4.85 0.51
N ALA A 13 -2.64 -3.97 0.06
CA ALA A 13 -3.95 -3.71 0.65
C ALA A 13 -5.11 -4.29 -0.19
N GLY A 14 -4.80 -5.19 -1.12
CA GLY A 14 -5.76 -5.88 -1.98
C GLY A 14 -6.36 -7.16 -1.40
N GLY A 15 -7.11 -7.87 -2.25
CA GLY A 15 -7.71 -9.17 -1.95
C GLY A 15 -9.20 -9.13 -1.62
N ARG A 16 -9.78 -10.31 -1.38
CA ARG A 16 -11.25 -10.50 -1.30
C ARG A 16 -11.86 -10.21 0.07
N GLY A 17 -11.08 -10.23 1.14
CA GLY A 17 -11.59 -10.07 2.51
C GLY A 17 -12.60 -11.14 2.93
N SER A 18 -12.55 -12.35 2.34
CA SER A 18 -13.55 -13.42 2.55
C SER A 18 -13.69 -13.84 4.01
N ARG A 19 -12.58 -13.88 4.76
CA ARG A 19 -12.56 -14.18 6.20
C ARG A 19 -13.10 -13.06 7.09
N LEU A 20 -13.34 -11.87 6.52
CA LEU A 20 -13.85 -10.67 7.20
C LEU A 20 -15.22 -10.26 6.66
N GLY A 21 -15.99 -11.22 6.12
CA GLY A 21 -17.32 -10.95 5.55
C GLY A 21 -17.28 -9.99 4.36
N GLY A 22 -16.21 -10.03 3.56
CA GLY A 22 -16.03 -9.15 2.41
C GLY A 22 -15.57 -7.73 2.76
N LYS A 23 -15.36 -7.39 4.05
CA LYS A 23 -14.82 -6.09 4.45
C LYS A 23 -13.39 -5.89 3.98
N ASP A 24 -13.00 -4.63 3.82
CA ASP A 24 -11.63 -4.25 3.54
C ASP A 24 -10.82 -4.25 4.84
N LYS A 25 -9.89 -5.21 4.97
CA LYS A 25 -9.06 -5.38 6.17
C LYS A 25 -8.25 -4.12 6.48
N GLY A 26 -7.66 -3.49 5.46
CA GLY A 26 -6.78 -2.33 5.68
C GLY A 26 -7.52 -1.12 6.25
N LEU A 27 -8.84 -1.06 6.04
CA LEU A 27 -9.70 0.01 6.54
C LEU A 27 -10.46 -0.33 7.82
N LEU A 28 -10.30 -1.54 8.37
CA LEU A 28 -10.80 -1.83 9.71
C LEU A 28 -10.01 -1.02 10.73
N GLU A 29 -10.71 -0.47 11.72
CA GLU A 29 -10.09 0.34 12.76
C GLU A 29 -9.52 -0.52 13.89
N LEU A 30 -8.34 -0.13 14.34
CA LEU A 30 -7.71 -0.61 15.56
C LEU A 30 -7.27 0.62 16.35
N ALA A 31 -7.74 0.78 17.59
CA ALA A 31 -7.47 1.95 18.42
C ALA A 31 -7.76 3.29 17.69
N GLY A 32 -8.88 3.36 16.96
CA GLY A 32 -9.34 4.57 16.26
C GLY A 32 -8.59 4.91 14.97
N LEU A 33 -7.69 4.06 14.49
CA LEU A 33 -6.99 4.24 13.21
C LEU A 33 -7.16 3.02 12.30
N PRO A 34 -7.28 3.20 10.98
CA PRO A 34 -7.25 2.09 10.02
C PRO A 34 -6.00 1.21 10.19
N LEU A 35 -6.13 -0.11 10.06
CA LEU A 35 -5.00 -1.05 10.10
C LEU A 35 -3.88 -0.67 9.11
N ALA A 36 -4.23 -0.19 7.92
CA ALA A 36 -3.25 0.29 6.94
C ALA A 36 -2.47 1.52 7.44
N GLU A 37 -3.11 2.41 8.21
CA GLU A 37 -2.43 3.56 8.79
C GLU A 37 -1.39 3.16 9.84
N HIS A 38 -1.68 2.15 10.65
CA HIS A 38 -0.69 1.59 11.59
C HIS A 38 0.56 1.08 10.88
N VAL A 39 0.39 0.44 9.71
CA VAL A 39 1.52 -0.03 8.90
C VAL A 39 2.26 1.16 8.27
N ALA A 40 1.53 2.11 7.68
CA ALA A 40 2.13 3.28 7.02
C ALA A 40 2.99 4.09 8.00
N ARG A 41 2.51 4.32 9.23
CA ARG A 41 3.26 5.02 10.29
C ARG A 41 4.60 4.37 10.62
N LYS A 42 4.68 3.03 10.57
CA LYS A 42 5.89 2.28 10.88
C LYS A 42 6.84 2.19 9.70
N ILE A 43 6.31 2.00 8.49
CA ILE A 43 7.13 1.76 7.29
C ILE A 43 7.63 3.06 6.66
N ALA A 44 6.80 4.10 6.56
CA ALA A 44 7.15 5.36 5.89
C ALA A 44 8.51 5.98 6.28
N PRO A 45 8.94 6.01 7.57
CA PRO A 45 10.25 6.58 7.92
C PRO A 45 11.46 5.72 7.52
N GLN A 46 11.24 4.48 7.08
CA GLN A 46 12.29 3.49 6.76
C GLN A 46 12.54 3.33 5.25
N VAL A 47 11.75 3.99 4.41
CA VAL A 47 11.78 3.83 2.95
C VAL A 47 11.81 5.20 2.26
N ALA A 48 12.31 5.23 1.03
CA ALA A 48 12.33 6.42 0.21
C ALA A 48 10.91 6.86 -0.20
N SER A 49 10.05 5.87 -0.45
CA SER A 49 8.66 6.05 -0.84
C SER A 49 7.81 4.87 -0.37
N LEU A 50 6.53 5.13 -0.13
CA LEU A 50 5.55 4.10 0.23
C LEU A 50 4.45 4.06 -0.83
N THR A 51 4.41 2.95 -1.57
CA THR A 51 3.38 2.64 -2.56
C THR A 51 2.33 1.71 -1.93
N ILE A 52 1.05 1.95 -2.22
CA ILE A 52 -0.04 1.08 -1.78
C ILE A 52 -0.70 0.43 -2.99
N SER A 53 -0.69 -0.90 -3.03
CA SER A 53 -1.43 -1.70 -4.01
C SER A 53 -2.79 -2.10 -3.46
N CYS A 54 -3.88 -1.76 -4.15
CA CYS A 54 -5.25 -2.07 -3.72
C CYS A 54 -6.18 -2.36 -4.90
N ASN A 55 -7.16 -3.24 -4.69
CA ASN A 55 -8.19 -3.60 -5.69
C ASN A 55 -9.54 -2.90 -5.43
N ARG A 56 -9.63 -2.07 -4.38
CA ARG A 56 -10.82 -1.34 -3.95
C ARG A 56 -10.46 -0.21 -3.00
N ASN A 57 -11.38 0.72 -2.78
CA ASN A 57 -11.21 1.88 -1.89
C ASN A 57 -10.00 2.77 -2.22
N GLN A 58 -9.68 2.89 -3.51
CA GLN A 58 -8.54 3.63 -4.07
C GLN A 58 -8.41 5.03 -3.48
N GLN A 59 -9.52 5.78 -3.38
CA GLN A 59 -9.51 7.14 -2.85
C GLN A 59 -9.04 7.19 -1.38
N ARG A 60 -9.45 6.22 -0.54
CA ARG A 60 -9.05 6.16 0.87
C ARG A 60 -7.57 5.80 1.00
N TYR A 61 -7.11 4.85 0.21
CA TYR A 61 -5.68 4.47 0.18
C TYR A 61 -4.79 5.56 -0.41
N LEU A 62 -5.25 6.30 -1.42
CA LEU A 62 -4.53 7.44 -1.97
C LEU A 62 -4.41 8.58 -0.95
N ALA A 63 -5.47 8.87 -0.20
CA ALA A 63 -5.42 9.85 0.89
C ALA A 63 -4.41 9.42 1.97
N LEU A 64 -4.38 8.13 2.31
CA LEU A 64 -3.42 7.56 3.25
C LEU A 64 -1.97 7.67 2.72
N ALA A 65 -1.73 7.28 1.46
CA ALA A 65 -0.40 7.36 0.84
C ALA A 65 0.11 8.81 0.80
N ASN A 66 -0.75 9.78 0.46
CA ASN A 66 -0.41 11.19 0.49
C ASN A 66 -0.05 11.68 1.90
N LYS A 67 -0.78 11.25 2.94
CA LYS A 67 -0.52 11.61 4.34
C LYS A 67 0.87 11.16 4.81
N TYR A 68 1.37 10.04 4.30
CA TYR A 68 2.68 9.46 4.66
C TYR A 68 3.75 9.61 3.59
N ARG A 69 3.52 10.46 2.59
CA ARG A 69 4.47 10.70 1.51
C ARG A 69 5.75 11.31 2.07
N ALA A 70 6.88 10.67 1.79
CA ALA A 70 8.18 11.21 2.13
C ALA A 70 8.42 12.51 1.36
N ARG A 71 9.06 13.50 1.98
CA ARG A 71 9.45 14.77 1.32
C ARG A 71 10.59 14.61 0.31
N ALA A 72 11.05 13.39 0.05
CA ALA A 72 12.22 13.14 -0.78
C ALA A 72 11.99 13.64 -2.21
N LYS A 73 12.94 14.43 -2.72
CA LYS A 73 12.88 15.11 -4.03
C LYS A 73 12.96 14.16 -5.24
N ARG A 74 13.08 12.84 -5.02
CA ARG A 74 13.21 11.78 -6.04
C ARG A 74 12.10 10.73 -5.92
N ASP A 75 10.89 11.18 -5.62
CA ASP A 75 9.75 10.29 -5.48
C ASP A 75 9.20 9.90 -6.86
N THR A 76 9.85 8.90 -7.48
CA THR A 76 9.49 8.39 -8.81
C THR A 76 8.52 7.20 -8.75
N ALA A 77 8.31 6.61 -7.57
CA ALA A 77 7.38 5.50 -7.42
C ALA A 77 5.93 6.02 -7.33
N PRO A 78 4.95 5.31 -7.92
CA PRO A 78 3.55 5.67 -7.79
C PRO A 78 3.10 5.55 -6.32
N LEU A 79 2.25 6.46 -5.86
CA LEU A 79 1.68 6.39 -4.50
C LEU A 79 0.64 5.29 -4.35
N LEU A 80 -0.07 4.99 -5.43
CA LEU A 80 -1.13 4.00 -5.48
C LEU A 80 -0.99 3.15 -6.73
N LEU A 81 -1.11 1.83 -6.57
CA LEU A 81 -1.26 0.88 -7.65
C LEU A 81 -2.66 0.28 -7.58
N GLU A 82 -3.36 0.32 -8.71
CA GLU A 82 -4.61 -0.42 -8.85
C GLU A 82 -4.28 -1.88 -9.15
N ASP A 83 -4.53 -2.75 -8.18
CA ASP A 83 -4.44 -4.19 -8.35
C ASP A 83 -5.65 -4.67 -9.16
N ARG A 84 -5.51 -4.59 -10.48
CA ARG A 84 -6.43 -5.18 -11.45
C ARG A 84 -6.07 -6.64 -11.56
N ALA A 85 -6.44 -7.42 -10.55
CA ALA A 85 -6.16 -8.85 -10.46
C ALA A 85 -6.31 -9.53 -11.83
N LEU A 86 -5.18 -9.83 -12.48
CA LEU A 86 -5.16 -10.71 -13.64
C LEU A 86 -5.68 -12.06 -13.14
N ALA A 87 -6.62 -12.67 -13.86
CA ALA A 87 -7.29 -13.89 -13.40
C ALA A 87 -6.31 -15.03 -13.01
N GLU A 88 -5.09 -14.99 -13.56
CA GLU A 88 -4.00 -15.92 -13.32
C GLU A 88 -3.22 -15.66 -12.02
N TYR A 89 -3.22 -14.42 -11.50
CA TYR A 89 -2.56 -14.05 -10.26
C TYR A 89 -3.59 -13.56 -9.24
N SER A 90 -4.07 -14.48 -8.39
CA SER A 90 -4.85 -14.12 -7.20
C SER A 90 -3.98 -14.16 -5.96
N GLY A 91 -3.78 -13.01 -5.30
CA GLY A 91 -3.10 -12.93 -4.01
C GLY A 91 -1.89 -12.01 -3.99
N PRO A 92 -1.01 -12.12 -2.97
CA PRO A 92 0.05 -11.14 -2.74
C PRO A 92 1.03 -10.96 -3.90
N LEU A 93 1.26 -12.01 -4.71
CA LEU A 93 2.15 -11.95 -5.87
C LEU A 93 1.62 -11.04 -6.98
N ALA A 94 0.30 -10.92 -7.13
CA ALA A 94 -0.30 -10.03 -8.12
C ALA A 94 0.07 -8.57 -7.84
N GLY A 95 -0.07 -8.14 -6.58
CA GLY A 95 0.28 -6.78 -6.19
C GLY A 95 1.79 -6.50 -6.25
N ILE A 96 2.65 -7.51 -6.06
CA ILE A 96 4.11 -7.37 -6.29
C ILE A 96 4.39 -7.22 -7.78
N PHE A 97 3.76 -8.04 -8.62
CA PHE A 97 3.90 -7.98 -10.07
C PHE A 97 3.49 -6.61 -10.62
N THR A 98 2.35 -6.07 -10.20
CA THR A 98 1.89 -4.72 -10.59
C THR A 98 2.87 -3.59 -10.24
N MET A 99 3.76 -3.80 -9.26
CA MET A 99 4.80 -2.82 -8.91
C MET A 99 6.05 -2.94 -9.76
N LEU A 100 6.31 -4.13 -10.32
CA LEU A 100 7.52 -4.44 -11.09
C LEU A 100 7.35 -4.22 -12.60
N GLU A 101 6.11 -4.16 -13.09
CA GLU A 101 5.77 -3.75 -14.46
C GLU A 101 5.68 -2.23 -14.62
#